data_AF-A0A9E4N3Q0-F1
#
_entry.id   AF-A0A9E4N3Q0-F1
#
_cell.length_a   1.000
_cell.length_b   1.000
_cell.length_c   1.000
_cell.angle_alpha   90.00
_cell.angle_beta   90.00
_cell.angle_gamma   90.00
#
_symmetry.space_group_name_H-M   'P 1'
#
loop_
_entity.id
_entity.type
_entity.pdbx_description
1 polymer ?
#
loop_
_entity_poly.entity_id
_entity_poly.type
_entity_poly.pdbx_seq_one_letter_code
_entity_poly.pdbx_strand_id
1 'polypeptide(L)'
;MSDGRYLVKRGETYYYKRKYPGWMQEVFGTHYQKSLRTKDLREARRLRDLMHSEFYKVVDTAKEEGADAPMVIRIAKDVHRLKGSEPGTTDGDNEEGAWYVLEQHIKKIEDKEPDLAKQALRIAKARIDSKPLRTHLAEYERYCSAGLQNGSVRDRMKMVDKWADEIGRDVPVISSLDPEDAWKFVNKHIIHSSVTQKTKNRRLNTLKLFYDWLQSKRYVKNNPFSDIKLEVIKGRRAGDRPPARQAWTDEQLKTLLTELSRLSTSAPMQRTRFNARVTIPIVKIGMYTGMRIDEICSLQVMDCADGVLNIKAGKTASAVRQVPIHPDLENLIDELKANRTSGPLIEGLAPGGYDRRAGWNISKFFGNRKRILGFPPTLVFHSLRHTFMTKLEQAEVNLLLIERIVGHKPNALAFSTYSKGATLDAMKEAISKISYDI
;
A
#
# COMPACT_ATOMS: atom_id res chain seq x y z
N MET A 1 8.98 7.15 61.74
CA MET A 1 8.11 8.10 61.02
C MET A 1 7.42 7.38 59.88
N SER A 2 6.11 7.61 59.74
CA SER A 2 5.16 7.13 58.73
C SER A 2 5.72 6.36 57.51
N ASP A 3 5.39 5.08 57.39
CA ASP A 3 5.19 4.50 56.06
C ASP A 3 3.88 3.69 56.00
N GLY A 4 2.79 4.36 56.41
CA GLY A 4 1.43 3.96 56.05
C GLY A 4 1.04 4.46 54.65
N ARG A 5 2.02 4.75 53.78
CA ARG A 5 1.79 5.36 52.48
C ARG A 5 0.86 4.48 51.65
N TYR A 6 -0.19 5.09 51.10
CA TYR A 6 -1.25 4.42 50.34
C TYR A 6 -2.14 3.46 51.14
N LEU A 7 -2.03 3.40 52.47
CA LEU A 7 -2.94 2.65 53.33
C LEU A 7 -3.95 3.59 54.00
N VAL A 8 -5.23 3.26 53.89
CA VAL A 8 -6.33 4.00 54.53
C VAL A 8 -7.15 3.02 55.37
N LYS A 9 -7.34 3.31 56.65
CA LYS A 9 -8.21 2.51 57.52
C LYS A 9 -9.64 3.05 57.45
N ARG A 10 -10.62 2.17 57.23
CA ARG A 10 -12.06 2.48 57.31
C ARG A 10 -12.73 1.42 58.18
N GLY A 11 -13.29 1.86 59.32
CA GLY A 11 -13.72 0.93 60.36
C GLY A 11 -12.54 0.09 60.86
N GLU A 12 -12.72 -1.24 60.89
CA GLU A 12 -11.65 -2.17 61.29
C GLU A 12 -10.71 -2.59 60.15
N THR A 13 -11.07 -2.31 58.89
CA THR A 13 -10.37 -2.87 57.72
C THR A 13 -9.44 -1.84 57.05
N TYR A 14 -8.25 -2.30 56.63
CA TYR A 14 -7.33 -1.52 55.81
C TYR A 14 -7.66 -1.61 54.31
N TYR A 15 -7.49 -0.49 53.62
CA TYR A 15 -7.64 -0.34 52.17
C TYR A 15 -6.35 0.18 51.57
N TYR A 16 -5.98 -0.30 50.39
CA TYR A 16 -5.01 0.37 49.53
C TYR A 16 -5.70 1.49 48.77
N LYS A 17 -5.15 2.71 48.80
CA LYS A 17 -5.68 3.87 48.09
C LYS A 17 -4.54 4.67 47.48
N ARG A 18 -4.52 4.80 46.15
CA ARG A 18 -3.52 5.57 45.42
C ARG A 18 -4.16 6.43 44.34
N LYS A 19 -3.68 7.66 44.20
CA LYS A 19 -4.14 8.57 43.14
C LYS A 19 -3.68 8.06 41.78
N TYR A 20 -4.59 8.01 40.82
CA TYR A 20 -4.22 7.71 39.43
C TYR A 20 -3.38 8.84 38.82
N PRO A 21 -2.55 8.59 37.78
CA PRO A 21 -1.98 9.64 36.95
C PRO A 21 -3.06 10.58 36.40
N GLY A 22 -2.75 11.86 36.15
CA GLY A 22 -3.74 12.87 35.72
C GLY A 22 -4.59 12.42 34.52
N TRP A 23 -3.94 11.86 33.50
CA TRP A 23 -4.57 11.32 32.29
C TRP A 23 -5.42 10.05 32.49
N MET A 24 -5.36 9.44 33.69
CA MET A 24 -6.18 8.29 34.08
C MET A 24 -7.33 8.68 35.03
N GLN A 25 -7.26 9.84 35.69
CA GLN A 25 -8.23 10.22 36.73
C GLN A 25 -9.64 10.49 36.19
N GLU A 26 -9.74 10.92 34.93
CA GLU A 26 -11.02 11.10 34.25
C GLU A 26 -11.70 9.74 33.96
N VAL A 27 -10.91 8.68 33.77
CA VAL A 27 -11.35 7.33 33.37
C VAL A 27 -11.67 6.43 34.55
N PHE A 28 -10.80 6.40 35.56
CA PHE A 28 -10.88 5.45 36.67
C PHE A 28 -11.25 6.12 38.00
N GLY A 29 -11.69 7.38 37.94
CA GLY A 29 -11.88 8.23 39.10
C GLY A 29 -10.56 8.70 39.71
N THR A 30 -10.65 9.47 40.78
CA THR A 30 -9.47 10.15 41.35
C THR A 30 -8.46 9.17 41.97
N HIS A 31 -8.90 7.99 42.44
CA HIS A 31 -8.07 7.04 43.16
C HIS A 31 -8.38 5.59 42.77
N TYR A 32 -7.34 4.78 42.61
CA TYR A 32 -7.41 3.33 42.67
C TYR A 32 -7.56 2.92 44.14
N GLN A 33 -8.61 2.17 44.46
CA GLN A 33 -8.88 1.73 45.83
C GLN A 33 -9.30 0.26 45.87
N LYS A 34 -8.64 -0.54 46.71
CA LYS A 34 -8.99 -1.95 46.98
C LYS A 34 -8.99 -2.23 48.48
N SER A 35 -9.94 -3.03 48.95
CA SER A 35 -9.94 -3.54 50.33
C SER A 35 -8.83 -4.57 50.50
N LEU A 36 -8.04 -4.46 51.57
CA LEU A 36 -7.04 -5.45 51.93
C LEU A 36 -7.59 -6.54 52.86
N ARG A 37 -8.87 -6.44 53.26
CA ARG A 37 -9.60 -7.43 54.07
C ARG A 37 -8.87 -7.86 55.35
N THR A 38 -8.03 -6.98 55.91
CA THR A 38 -7.29 -7.23 57.15
C THR A 38 -7.40 -6.06 58.10
N LYS A 39 -7.42 -6.38 59.40
CA LYS A 39 -7.36 -5.42 60.51
C LYS A 39 -5.96 -5.27 61.10
N ASP A 40 -5.02 -6.15 60.73
CA ASP A 40 -3.63 -6.10 61.17
C ASP A 40 -2.80 -5.20 60.25
N LEU A 41 -2.12 -4.22 60.84
CA LEU A 41 -1.27 -3.27 60.14
C LEU A 41 -0.03 -3.94 59.52
N ARG A 42 0.53 -5.00 60.12
CA ARG A 42 1.68 -5.70 59.53
C ARG A 42 1.29 -6.42 58.25
N GLU A 43 0.15 -7.12 58.27
CA GLU A 43 -0.38 -7.80 57.09
C GLU A 43 -0.84 -6.81 56.02
N ALA A 44 -1.48 -5.70 56.41
CA ALA A 44 -1.87 -4.64 55.48
C ALA A 44 -0.66 -4.07 54.69
N ARG A 45 0.52 -3.98 55.31
CA ARG A 45 1.76 -3.53 54.63
C ARG A 45 2.25 -4.52 53.59
N ARG A 46 2.20 -5.82 53.86
CA ARG A 46 2.55 -6.84 52.87
C ARG A 46 1.61 -6.79 51.66
N LEU A 47 0.30 -6.73 51.93
CA LEU A 47 -0.71 -6.67 50.87
C LEU A 47 -0.65 -5.34 50.10
N ARG A 48 -0.27 -4.23 50.74
CA ARG A 48 -0.02 -2.94 50.06
C ARG A 48 1.00 -3.09 48.94
N ASP A 49 2.13 -3.74 49.19
CA ASP A 49 3.22 -3.81 48.21
C ASP A 49 2.81 -4.65 46.99
N LEU A 50 2.03 -5.71 47.21
CA LEU A 50 1.40 -6.48 46.14
C LEU A 50 0.43 -5.62 45.32
N MET A 51 -0.48 -4.90 45.97
CA MET A 51 -1.42 -3.98 45.30
C MET A 51 -0.72 -2.81 44.61
N HIS A 52 0.44 -2.40 45.10
CA HIS A 52 1.26 -1.37 44.48
C HIS A 52 1.86 -1.84 43.16
N SER A 53 2.32 -3.09 43.11
CA SER A 53 2.76 -3.74 41.86
C SER A 53 1.60 -3.89 40.88
N GLU A 54 0.42 -4.34 41.34
CA GLU A 54 -0.79 -4.40 40.48
C GLU A 54 -1.16 -3.04 39.90
N PHE A 55 -1.15 -1.98 40.71
CA PHE A 55 -1.43 -0.63 40.24
C PHE A 55 -0.50 -0.21 39.09
N TYR A 56 0.80 -0.51 39.18
CA TYR A 56 1.73 -0.17 38.10
C TYR A 56 1.52 -1.01 36.85
N LYS A 57 1.17 -2.30 36.98
CA LYS A 57 0.78 -3.11 35.82
C LYS A 57 -0.43 -2.52 35.08
N VAL A 58 -1.44 -2.04 35.83
CA VAL A 58 -2.61 -1.34 35.26
C VAL A 58 -2.18 -0.05 34.54
N VAL A 59 -1.30 0.74 35.15
CA VAL A 59 -0.79 1.99 34.56
C VAL A 59 0.03 1.73 33.30
N ASP A 60 0.91 0.73 33.30
CA ASP A 60 1.80 0.44 32.18
C ASP A 60 1.04 -0.22 31.02
N THR A 61 0.07 -1.10 31.30
CA THR A 61 -0.87 -1.61 30.29
C THR A 61 -1.63 -0.45 29.64
N ALA A 62 -2.14 0.50 30.44
CA ALA A 62 -2.85 1.66 29.92
C ALA A 62 -1.95 2.61 29.09
N LYS A 63 -0.63 2.63 29.34
CA LYS A 63 0.34 3.35 28.49
C LYS A 63 0.62 2.61 27.18
N GLU A 64 0.80 1.30 27.22
CA GLU A 64 1.07 0.46 26.05
C GLU A 64 -0.11 0.40 25.08
N GLU A 65 -1.34 0.47 25.61
CA GLU A 65 -2.58 0.49 24.81
C GLU A 65 -2.90 1.87 24.19
N GLY A 66 -2.05 2.88 24.43
CA GLY A 66 -2.08 4.19 23.80
C GLY A 66 -2.84 5.25 24.60
N ALA A 67 -2.10 6.21 25.16
CA ALA A 67 -2.66 7.41 25.79
C ALA A 67 -3.53 8.26 24.84
N ASP A 68 -3.45 8.03 23.52
CA ASP A 68 -4.17 8.76 22.46
C ASP A 68 -5.51 8.13 22.05
N ALA A 69 -5.86 6.93 22.53
CA ALA A 69 -7.14 6.29 22.18
C ALA A 69 -8.31 7.02 22.86
N PRO A 70 -9.42 7.30 22.15
CA PRO A 70 -10.59 7.94 22.74
C PRO A 70 -11.08 7.19 23.99
N MET A 71 -11.51 7.93 25.01
CA MET A 71 -11.89 7.40 26.32
C MET A 71 -12.88 6.24 26.23
N VAL A 72 -13.90 6.35 25.38
CA VAL A 72 -14.93 5.33 25.18
C VAL A 72 -14.36 4.00 24.64
N ILE A 73 -13.30 4.05 23.82
CA ILE A 73 -12.62 2.88 23.28
C ILE A 73 -11.79 2.19 24.36
N ARG A 74 -11.16 2.97 25.25
CA ARG A 74 -10.41 2.43 26.40
C ARG A 74 -11.34 1.69 27.36
N ILE A 75 -12.46 2.30 27.72
CA ILE A 75 -13.48 1.67 28.58
C ILE A 75 -14.01 0.39 27.92
N ALA A 76 -14.27 0.42 26.61
CA ALA A 76 -14.73 -0.77 25.89
C ALA A 76 -13.71 -1.92 25.88
N LYS A 77 -12.41 -1.62 25.80
CA LYS A 77 -11.34 -2.63 25.94
C LYS A 77 -11.29 -3.22 27.34
N ASP A 78 -11.44 -2.39 28.37
CA ASP A 78 -11.48 -2.85 29.76
C ASP A 78 -12.68 -3.78 29.99
N VAL A 79 -13.86 -3.40 29.50
CA VAL A 79 -15.06 -4.24 29.49
C VAL A 79 -14.79 -5.57 28.78
N HIS A 80 -14.17 -5.52 27.60
CA HIS A 80 -13.87 -6.72 26.83
C HIS A 80 -12.88 -7.65 27.56
N ARG A 81 -11.88 -7.09 28.25
CA ARG A 81 -10.88 -7.84 29.03
C ARG A 81 -11.49 -8.54 30.24
N LEU A 82 -12.41 -7.88 30.94
CA LEU A 82 -13.07 -8.41 32.14
C LEU A 82 -14.18 -9.41 31.80
N LYS A 83 -14.55 -9.51 30.52
CA LYS A 83 -15.70 -10.27 30.07
C LYS A 83 -15.68 -11.73 30.52
N GLY A 84 -16.82 -12.22 31.00
CA GLY A 84 -16.98 -13.62 31.41
C GLY A 84 -16.40 -13.92 32.79
N SER A 85 -16.22 -12.90 33.62
CA SER A 85 -15.85 -13.06 35.02
C SER A 85 -17.05 -13.61 35.83
N GLU A 86 -16.78 -14.41 36.86
CA GLU A 86 -17.85 -15.00 37.67
C GLU A 86 -18.61 -13.91 38.47
N PRO A 87 -19.96 -13.88 38.42
CA PRO A 87 -20.76 -12.93 39.20
C PRO A 87 -20.49 -13.01 40.70
N GLY A 88 -20.39 -11.85 41.37
CA GLY A 88 -20.10 -11.76 42.81
C GLY A 88 -18.62 -11.94 43.17
N THR A 89 -17.73 -12.13 42.18
CA THR A 89 -16.28 -11.98 42.36
C THR A 89 -15.87 -10.53 42.16
N THR A 90 -14.69 -10.15 42.65
CA THR A 90 -14.16 -8.80 42.44
C THR A 90 -14.03 -8.44 40.96
N ASP A 91 -13.72 -9.41 40.10
CA ASP A 91 -13.61 -9.17 38.66
C ASP A 91 -14.98 -9.13 37.96
N GLY A 92 -15.97 -9.89 38.45
CA GLY A 92 -17.37 -9.78 37.99
C GLY A 92 -18.01 -8.43 38.36
N ASP A 93 -17.82 -7.95 39.58
CA ASP A 93 -18.28 -6.62 40.00
C ASP A 93 -17.60 -5.50 39.18
N ASN A 94 -16.32 -5.69 38.83
CA ASN A 94 -15.59 -4.78 37.95
C ASN A 94 -16.11 -4.83 36.51
N GLU A 95 -16.53 -5.99 36.00
CA GLU A 95 -17.13 -6.14 34.66
C GLU A 95 -18.43 -5.35 34.56
N GLU A 96 -19.36 -5.52 35.51
CA GLU A 96 -20.63 -4.80 35.55
C GLU A 96 -20.42 -3.28 35.68
N GLY A 97 -19.52 -2.86 36.57
CA GLY A 97 -19.18 -1.45 36.76
C GLY A 97 -18.59 -0.82 35.49
N ALA A 98 -17.68 -1.52 34.81
CA ALA A 98 -17.11 -1.06 33.55
C ALA A 98 -18.16 -0.98 32.44
N TRP A 99 -19.09 -1.94 32.38
CA TRP A 99 -20.20 -1.92 31.42
C TRP A 99 -21.13 -0.73 31.63
N TYR A 100 -21.50 -0.43 32.88
CA TYR A 100 -22.31 0.73 33.22
C TYR A 100 -21.64 2.04 32.79
N VAL A 101 -20.34 2.20 33.09
CA VAL A 101 -19.57 3.39 32.70
C VAL A 101 -19.49 3.55 31.18
N LEU A 102 -19.37 2.43 30.45
CA LEU A 102 -19.37 2.42 29.00
C LEU A 102 -20.71 2.91 28.44
N GLU A 103 -21.84 2.40 28.93
CA GLU A 103 -23.18 2.82 28.48
C GLU A 103 -23.43 4.30 28.69
N GLN A 104 -23.02 4.85 29.84
CA GLN A 104 -23.14 6.29 30.12
C GLN A 104 -22.31 7.14 29.16
N HIS A 105 -21.11 6.68 28.77
CA HIS A 105 -20.29 7.38 27.79
C HIS A 105 -20.87 7.29 26.39
N ILE A 106 -21.33 6.11 25.97
CA ILE A 106 -21.98 5.90 24.67
C ILE A 106 -23.16 6.86 24.53
N LYS A 107 -24.08 6.92 25.51
CA LYS A 107 -25.24 7.82 25.46
C LYS A 107 -24.86 9.30 25.27
N LYS A 108 -23.70 9.73 25.77
CA LYS A 108 -23.23 11.12 25.63
C LYS A 108 -22.67 11.42 24.24
N ILE A 109 -22.13 10.42 23.55
CA ILE A 109 -21.43 10.58 22.28
C ILE A 109 -22.23 10.06 21.08
N GLU A 110 -23.25 9.22 21.29
CA GLU A 110 -23.94 8.49 20.22
C GLU A 110 -24.51 9.41 19.13
N ASP A 111 -25.03 10.58 19.50
CA ASP A 111 -25.54 11.57 18.53
C ASP A 111 -24.42 12.34 17.79
N LYS A 112 -23.28 12.57 18.46
CA LYS A 112 -22.19 13.43 17.95
C LYS A 112 -21.12 12.64 17.19
N GLU A 113 -20.82 11.44 17.68
CA GLU A 113 -19.78 10.53 17.20
C GLU A 113 -20.33 9.09 17.12
N PRO A 114 -21.38 8.84 16.30
CA PRO A 114 -22.06 7.55 16.21
C PRO A 114 -21.12 6.40 15.82
N ASP A 115 -20.15 6.66 14.94
CA ASP A 115 -19.17 5.66 14.53
C ASP A 115 -18.28 5.24 15.70
N LEU A 116 -17.84 6.18 16.54
CA LEU A 116 -17.01 5.90 17.71
C LEU A 116 -17.78 5.12 18.78
N ALA A 117 -19.05 5.48 19.00
CA ALA A 117 -19.97 4.72 19.85
C ALA A 117 -20.14 3.27 19.36
N LYS A 118 -20.37 3.10 18.05
CA LYS A 118 -20.51 1.79 17.41
C LYS A 118 -19.23 0.95 17.56
N GLN A 119 -18.05 1.56 17.38
CA GLN A 119 -16.76 0.90 17.57
C GLN A 119 -16.58 0.40 19.01
N ALA A 120 -16.87 1.26 19.99
CA ALA A 120 -16.77 0.91 21.40
C ALA A 120 -17.69 -0.28 21.76
N LEU A 121 -18.94 -0.24 21.31
CA LEU A 121 -19.89 -1.34 21.51
C LEU A 121 -19.39 -2.66 20.91
N ARG A 122 -18.76 -2.62 19.73
CA ARG A 122 -18.22 -3.82 19.08
C ARG A 122 -17.05 -4.44 19.83
N ILE A 123 -16.17 -3.61 20.38
CA ILE A 123 -15.05 -4.04 21.21
C ILE A 123 -15.62 -4.72 22.46
N ALA A 124 -16.46 -4.02 23.21
CA ALA A 124 -17.04 -4.52 24.45
C ALA A 124 -17.84 -5.82 24.27
N LYS A 125 -18.64 -5.92 23.18
CA LYS A 125 -19.46 -7.09 22.88
C LYS A 125 -18.70 -8.24 22.23
N ALA A 126 -17.45 -8.07 21.81
CA ALA A 126 -16.70 -9.11 21.14
C ALA A 126 -16.48 -10.36 22.03
N ARG A 127 -16.19 -11.50 21.38
CA ARG A 127 -15.74 -12.71 22.07
C ARG A 127 -14.27 -12.58 22.45
N ILE A 128 -13.91 -13.04 23.66
CA ILE A 128 -12.58 -12.86 24.30
C ILE A 128 -11.44 -13.44 23.43
N ASP A 129 -11.72 -14.47 22.63
CA ASP A 129 -10.75 -15.17 21.80
C ASP A 129 -10.37 -14.43 20.50
N SER A 130 -11.06 -13.34 20.15
CA SER A 130 -10.83 -12.60 18.91
C SER A 130 -9.80 -11.48 19.10
N LYS A 131 -8.67 -11.57 18.39
CA LYS A 131 -7.67 -10.49 18.34
C LYS A 131 -8.19 -9.26 17.58
N PRO A 132 -7.68 -8.06 17.89
CA PRO A 132 -8.06 -6.83 17.19
C PRO A 132 -7.50 -6.80 15.76
N LEU A 133 -8.19 -6.07 14.88
CA LEU A 133 -7.85 -5.97 13.46
C LEU A 133 -6.40 -5.52 13.23
N ARG A 134 -5.87 -4.58 14.03
CA ARG A 134 -4.46 -4.12 13.94
C ARG A 134 -3.44 -5.24 13.96
N THR A 135 -3.67 -6.28 14.76
CA THR A 135 -2.76 -7.42 14.91
C THR A 135 -2.68 -8.18 13.59
N HIS A 136 -3.83 -8.37 12.95
CA HIS A 136 -3.94 -9.05 11.67
C HIS A 136 -3.44 -8.20 10.49
N LEU A 137 -3.54 -6.87 10.56
CA LEU A 137 -2.94 -5.99 9.54
C LEU A 137 -1.42 -6.19 9.48
N ALA A 138 -0.75 -6.19 10.63
CA ALA A 138 0.70 -6.38 10.71
C ALA A 138 1.13 -7.79 10.28
N GLU A 139 0.32 -8.82 10.58
CA GLU A 139 0.55 -10.18 10.09
C GLU A 139 0.35 -10.26 8.55
N TYR A 140 -0.71 -9.64 8.03
CA TYR A 140 -1.03 -9.65 6.61
C TYR A 140 -0.03 -8.85 5.76
N GLU A 141 0.48 -7.72 6.27
CA GLU A 141 1.53 -6.95 5.61
C GLU A 141 2.82 -7.76 5.48
N ARG A 142 3.22 -8.47 6.55
CA ARG A 142 4.35 -9.40 6.52
C ARG A 142 4.13 -10.53 5.51
N TYR A 143 2.94 -11.14 5.51
CA TYR A 143 2.57 -12.15 4.52
C TYR A 143 2.66 -11.62 3.08
N CYS A 144 2.15 -10.42 2.81
CA CYS A 144 2.24 -9.80 1.49
C CYS A 144 3.69 -9.51 1.09
N SER A 145 4.52 -9.09 2.04
CA SER A 145 5.93 -8.74 1.80
C SER A 145 6.79 -9.95 1.46
N ALA A 146 6.39 -11.16 1.86
CA ALA A 146 7.08 -12.39 1.49
C ALA A 146 6.98 -12.73 -0.01
N GLY A 147 5.94 -12.24 -0.71
CA GLY A 147 5.68 -12.59 -2.11
C GLY A 147 5.54 -11.42 -3.07
N LEU A 148 5.55 -10.17 -2.59
CA LEU A 148 5.30 -8.98 -3.40
C LEU A 148 6.38 -7.92 -3.21
N GLN A 149 6.60 -7.13 -4.26
CA GLN A 149 7.42 -5.92 -4.19
C GLN A 149 6.80 -4.88 -3.23
N ASN A 150 7.64 -4.10 -2.55
CA ASN A 150 7.23 -3.10 -1.55
C ASN A 150 6.14 -2.14 -2.04
N GLY A 151 6.25 -1.63 -3.28
CA GLY A 151 5.24 -0.76 -3.87
C GLY A 151 3.89 -1.45 -4.04
N SER A 152 3.88 -2.76 -4.30
CA SER A 152 2.67 -3.57 -4.43
C SER A 152 2.04 -3.90 -3.08
N VAL A 153 2.88 -4.16 -2.06
CA VAL A 153 2.44 -4.32 -0.66
C VAL A 153 1.74 -3.04 -0.20
N ARG A 154 2.39 -1.89 -0.36
CA ARG A 154 1.82 -0.59 0.01
C ARG A 154 0.48 -0.34 -0.68
N ASP A 155 0.40 -0.56 -1.99
CA ASP A 155 -0.84 -0.36 -2.74
C ASP A 155 -1.97 -1.30 -2.30
N ARG A 156 -1.63 -2.51 -1.86
CA ARG A 156 -2.59 -3.46 -1.28
C ARG A 156 -3.03 -2.98 0.11
N MET A 157 -2.09 -2.65 0.98
CA MET A 157 -2.39 -2.24 2.36
C MET A 157 -3.21 -0.96 2.42
N LYS A 158 -3.01 0.02 1.53
CA LYS A 158 -3.79 1.28 1.50
C LYS A 158 -5.30 1.11 1.63
N MET A 159 -5.90 0.14 0.92
CA MET A 159 -7.36 -0.06 0.97
C MET A 159 -7.77 -0.84 2.22
N VAL A 160 -6.93 -1.77 2.66
CA VAL A 160 -7.14 -2.57 3.88
C VAL A 160 -7.01 -1.69 5.13
N ASP A 161 -5.99 -0.83 5.21
CA ASP A 161 -5.81 0.18 6.25
C ASP A 161 -7.00 1.13 6.30
N LYS A 162 -7.43 1.64 5.14
CA LYS A 162 -8.59 2.53 5.08
C LYS A 162 -9.87 1.87 5.61
N TRP A 163 -10.07 0.58 5.29
CA TRP A 163 -11.15 -0.21 5.88
C TRP A 163 -11.00 -0.35 7.39
N ALA A 164 -9.80 -0.67 7.87
CA ALA A 164 -9.52 -0.83 9.28
C ALA A 164 -9.66 0.47 10.08
N ASP A 165 -9.35 1.62 9.48
CA ASP A 165 -9.52 2.94 10.08
C ASP A 165 -11.01 3.28 10.23
N GLU A 166 -11.84 2.98 9.22
CA GLU A 166 -13.29 3.24 9.27
C GLU A 166 -14.00 2.32 10.28
N ILE A 167 -13.60 1.04 10.33
CA ILE A 167 -14.18 0.08 11.29
C ILE A 167 -13.60 0.22 12.70
N GLY A 168 -12.42 0.81 12.85
CA GLY A 168 -11.68 0.87 14.10
C GLY A 168 -10.67 -0.27 14.21
N ARG A 169 -9.38 0.09 14.25
CA ARG A 169 -8.26 -0.87 14.28
C ARG A 169 -8.24 -1.78 15.51
N ASP A 170 -8.89 -1.36 16.58
CA ASP A 170 -8.98 -2.09 17.85
C ASP A 170 -10.21 -2.99 17.94
N VAL A 171 -11.11 -2.93 16.96
CA VAL A 171 -12.27 -3.83 16.90
C VAL A 171 -11.76 -5.26 16.67
N PRO A 172 -12.19 -6.23 17.50
CA PRO A 172 -11.90 -7.64 17.28
C PRO A 172 -12.40 -8.11 15.93
N VAL A 173 -11.58 -8.87 15.20
CA VAL A 173 -11.84 -9.19 13.79
C VAL A 173 -13.19 -9.90 13.59
N ILE A 174 -13.60 -10.78 14.51
CA ILE A 174 -14.91 -11.46 14.42
C ILE A 174 -16.08 -10.47 14.51
N SER A 175 -15.95 -9.42 15.32
CA SER A 175 -16.97 -8.37 15.48
C SER A 175 -17.00 -7.36 14.33
N SER A 176 -15.97 -7.34 13.47
CA SER A 176 -15.90 -6.44 12.31
C SER A 176 -16.62 -6.96 11.05
N LEU A 177 -17.15 -8.18 11.09
CA LEU A 177 -17.66 -8.94 9.93
C LEU A 177 -19.06 -8.56 9.45
N ASP A 178 -19.55 -7.35 9.75
CA ASP A 178 -20.90 -6.93 9.37
C ASP A 178 -20.99 -6.69 7.85
N PRO A 179 -21.78 -7.49 7.08
CA PRO A 179 -21.93 -7.29 5.65
C PRO A 179 -22.50 -5.90 5.29
N GLU A 180 -23.30 -5.30 6.17
CA GLU A 180 -23.86 -3.97 5.95
C GLU A 180 -22.77 -2.90 5.94
N ASP A 181 -21.79 -3.00 6.84
CA ASP A 181 -20.65 -2.10 6.86
C ASP A 181 -19.75 -2.29 5.64
N ALA A 182 -19.51 -3.54 5.25
CA ALA A 182 -18.74 -3.82 4.05
C ALA A 182 -19.41 -3.18 2.82
N TRP A 183 -20.74 -3.28 2.71
CA TRP A 183 -21.49 -2.59 1.66
C TRP A 183 -21.39 -1.07 1.77
N LYS A 184 -21.60 -0.48 2.96
CA LYS A 184 -21.49 0.97 3.19
C LYS A 184 -20.11 1.49 2.79
N PHE A 185 -19.04 0.80 3.19
CA PHE A 185 -17.68 1.17 2.84
C PHE A 185 -17.42 1.07 1.33
N VAL A 186 -17.83 -0.03 0.70
CA VAL A 186 -17.68 -0.20 -0.77
C VAL A 186 -18.48 0.88 -1.50
N ASN A 187 -19.70 1.15 -1.08
CA ASN A 187 -20.55 2.17 -1.68
C ASN A 187 -19.91 3.55 -1.59
N LYS A 188 -19.45 3.94 -0.39
CA LYS A 188 -18.81 5.23 -0.11
C LYS A 188 -17.46 5.41 -0.82
N HIS A 189 -16.56 4.44 -0.71
CA HIS A 189 -15.14 4.61 -1.11
C HIS A 189 -14.76 4.01 -2.46
N ILE A 190 -15.60 3.12 -3.00
CA ILE A 190 -15.32 2.43 -4.26
C ILE A 190 -16.35 2.82 -5.32
N ILE A 191 -17.65 2.61 -5.08
CA ILE A 191 -18.71 2.88 -6.07
C ILE A 191 -18.79 4.37 -6.40
N HIS A 192 -18.87 5.25 -5.39
CA HIS A 192 -18.95 6.70 -5.60
C HIS A 192 -17.60 7.39 -5.85
N SER A 193 -16.51 6.62 -5.98
CA SER A 193 -15.20 7.20 -6.30
C SER A 193 -15.06 7.52 -7.80
N SER A 194 -14.30 8.57 -8.12
CA SER A 194 -14.04 9.07 -9.49
C SER A 194 -13.06 8.20 -10.31
N VAL A 195 -12.63 7.05 -9.78
CA VAL A 195 -11.66 6.17 -10.46
C VAL A 195 -12.33 5.28 -11.52
N THR A 196 -11.53 4.71 -12.40
CA THR A 196 -12.01 3.80 -13.45
C THR A 196 -12.61 2.51 -12.87
N GLN A 197 -13.51 1.87 -13.61
CA GLN A 197 -14.13 0.60 -13.19
C GLN A 197 -13.08 -0.49 -12.89
N LYS A 198 -12.01 -0.55 -13.69
CA LYS A 198 -10.87 -1.45 -13.44
C LYS A 198 -10.23 -1.20 -12.07
N THR A 199 -10.07 0.06 -11.68
CA THR A 199 -9.54 0.43 -10.37
C THR A 199 -10.54 0.11 -9.26
N LYS A 200 -11.85 0.33 -9.47
CA LYS A 200 -12.89 -0.05 -8.52
C LYS A 200 -12.86 -1.57 -8.24
N ASN A 201 -12.83 -2.38 -9.29
CA ASN A 201 -12.70 -3.83 -9.20
C ASN A 201 -11.42 -4.26 -8.46
N ARG A 202 -10.27 -3.62 -8.77
CA ARG A 202 -9.02 -3.89 -8.05
C ARG A 202 -9.12 -3.57 -6.55
N ARG A 203 -9.73 -2.45 -6.18
CA ARG A 203 -9.91 -2.05 -4.78
C ARG A 203 -10.79 -3.04 -4.02
N LEU A 204 -11.92 -3.43 -4.61
CA LEU A 204 -12.79 -4.44 -4.00
C LEU A 204 -12.06 -5.78 -3.86
N ASN A 205 -11.34 -6.21 -4.91
CA ASN A 205 -10.58 -7.45 -4.86
C ASN A 205 -9.49 -7.44 -3.77
N THR A 206 -8.86 -6.29 -3.51
CA THR A 206 -7.91 -6.15 -2.39
C THR A 206 -8.56 -6.45 -1.04
N LEU A 207 -9.79 -5.98 -0.81
CA LEU A 207 -10.54 -6.25 0.43
C LEU A 207 -10.95 -7.72 0.52
N LYS A 208 -11.44 -8.29 -0.59
CA LYS A 208 -11.77 -9.72 -0.69
C LYS A 208 -10.56 -10.58 -0.30
N LEU A 209 -9.41 -10.36 -0.91
CA LEU A 209 -8.19 -11.13 -0.64
C LEU A 209 -7.72 -11.05 0.83
N PHE A 210 -7.89 -9.91 1.49
CA PHE A 210 -7.55 -9.78 2.91
C PHE A 210 -8.44 -10.66 3.78
N TYR A 211 -9.76 -10.65 3.54
CA TYR A 211 -10.69 -11.48 4.31
C TYR A 211 -10.66 -12.95 3.90
N ASP A 212 -10.37 -13.28 2.64
CA ASP A 212 -10.08 -14.66 2.22
C ASP A 212 -8.86 -15.20 2.97
N TRP A 213 -7.82 -14.37 3.14
CA TRP A 213 -6.65 -14.73 3.94
C TRP A 213 -7.01 -14.93 5.42
N LEU A 214 -7.77 -14.02 6.04
CA LEU A 214 -8.26 -14.19 7.41
C LEU A 214 -9.09 -15.47 7.58
N GLN A 215 -9.94 -15.78 6.61
CA GLN A 215 -10.79 -16.97 6.60
C GLN A 215 -9.95 -18.24 6.45
N SER A 216 -8.93 -18.24 5.59
CA SER A 216 -8.00 -19.36 5.42
C SER A 216 -7.22 -19.67 6.70
N LYS A 217 -6.94 -18.65 7.51
CA LYS A 217 -6.33 -18.75 8.84
C LYS A 217 -7.33 -19.11 9.94
N ARG A 218 -8.61 -19.29 9.60
CA ARG A 218 -9.73 -19.56 10.51
C ARG A 218 -9.96 -18.47 11.57
N TYR A 219 -9.48 -17.25 11.33
CA TYR A 219 -9.76 -16.10 12.21
C TYR A 219 -11.19 -15.58 12.05
N VAL A 220 -11.79 -15.81 10.88
CA VAL A 220 -13.17 -15.43 10.56
C VAL A 220 -13.85 -16.60 9.84
N LYS A 221 -15.18 -16.70 9.99
CA LYS A 221 -15.96 -17.77 9.34
C LYS A 221 -16.26 -17.46 7.87
N ASN A 222 -16.57 -16.20 7.58
CA ASN A 222 -17.05 -15.75 6.26
C ASN A 222 -16.29 -14.48 5.85
N ASN A 223 -16.21 -14.24 4.54
CA ASN A 223 -15.69 -12.99 3.98
C ASN A 223 -16.86 -12.00 3.76
N PRO A 224 -16.88 -10.83 4.42
CA PRO A 224 -18.01 -9.89 4.30
C PRO A 224 -18.06 -9.19 2.93
N PHE A 225 -17.00 -9.32 2.11
CA PHE A 225 -16.94 -8.76 0.77
C PHE A 225 -17.31 -9.76 -0.33
N SER A 226 -17.40 -11.08 -0.05
CA SER A 226 -17.47 -12.14 -1.08
C SER A 226 -18.56 -11.88 -2.12
N ASP A 227 -19.77 -11.56 -1.65
CA ASP A 227 -20.98 -11.43 -2.47
C ASP A 227 -21.18 -10.04 -3.05
N ILE A 228 -20.35 -9.08 -2.66
CA ILE A 228 -20.39 -7.72 -3.22
C ILE A 228 -19.95 -7.79 -4.69
N LYS A 229 -20.86 -7.39 -5.58
CA LYS A 229 -20.64 -7.26 -7.01
C LYS A 229 -20.71 -5.79 -7.39
N LEU A 230 -19.70 -5.33 -8.12
CA LEU A 230 -19.74 -4.03 -8.76
C LEU A 230 -20.41 -4.22 -10.11
N GLU A 231 -21.69 -3.93 -10.20
CA GLU A 231 -22.35 -3.92 -11.51
C GLU A 231 -21.63 -2.95 -12.43
N VAL A 232 -21.27 -3.44 -13.62
CA VAL A 232 -20.87 -2.57 -14.69
C VAL A 232 -22.16 -1.97 -15.22
N ILE A 233 -22.48 -0.74 -14.80
CA ILE A 233 -23.52 0.03 -15.45
C ILE A 233 -23.04 0.26 -16.89
N LYS A 234 -23.47 -0.61 -17.80
CA LYS A 234 -23.23 -0.53 -19.24
C LYS A 234 -24.07 0.63 -19.76
N GLY A 235 -23.50 1.83 -19.69
CA GLY A 235 -24.20 3.05 -20.12
C GLY A 235 -23.29 4.26 -20.31
N ARG A 236 -21.97 4.10 -20.23
CA ARG A 236 -21.07 5.19 -20.62
C ARG A 236 -21.24 5.46 -22.10
N ARG A 237 -21.69 6.66 -22.45
CA ARG A 237 -21.72 7.14 -23.84
C ARG A 237 -20.28 7.07 -24.37
N ALA A 238 -20.10 6.91 -25.69
CA ALA A 238 -18.77 6.76 -26.29
C ALA A 238 -17.76 7.85 -25.86
N GLY A 239 -18.24 9.05 -25.50
CA GLY A 239 -17.43 10.17 -24.96
C GLY A 239 -16.95 10.06 -23.50
N ASP A 240 -17.51 9.15 -22.68
CA ASP A 240 -17.14 8.99 -21.25
C ASP A 240 -16.03 7.95 -21.03
N ARG A 241 -15.53 7.36 -22.11
CA ARG A 241 -14.34 6.50 -22.05
C ARG A 241 -13.14 7.41 -21.81
N PRO A 242 -12.27 7.11 -20.83
CA PRO A 242 -10.99 7.79 -20.74
C PRO A 242 -10.32 7.72 -22.11
N PRO A 243 -9.78 8.83 -22.62
CA PRO A 243 -9.14 8.83 -23.93
C PRO A 243 -8.10 7.71 -23.98
N ALA A 244 -8.14 6.93 -25.06
CA ALA A 244 -7.15 5.90 -25.30
C ALA A 244 -5.75 6.53 -25.24
N ARG A 245 -4.75 5.78 -24.77
CA ARG A 245 -3.38 6.27 -24.78
C ARG A 245 -3.00 6.61 -26.22
N GLN A 246 -2.61 7.85 -26.44
CA GLN A 246 -2.19 8.33 -27.74
C GLN A 246 -0.75 7.88 -28.03
N ALA A 247 -0.47 7.60 -29.30
CA ALA A 247 0.88 7.53 -29.81
C ALA A 247 1.44 8.95 -29.97
N TRP A 248 2.72 9.11 -29.70
CA TRP A 248 3.48 10.32 -30.06
C TRP A 248 3.57 10.47 -31.59
N THR A 249 3.46 11.71 -32.07
CA THR A 249 3.84 12.07 -33.45
C THR A 249 5.33 12.42 -33.51
N ASP A 250 5.91 12.37 -34.71
CA ASP A 250 7.33 12.70 -34.92
C ASP A 250 7.60 14.16 -34.53
N GLU A 251 6.71 15.10 -34.88
CA GLU A 251 6.82 16.52 -34.48
C GLU A 251 6.79 16.74 -32.96
N GLN A 252 5.97 15.96 -32.23
CA GLN A 252 5.96 16.02 -30.77
C GLN A 252 7.25 15.46 -30.16
N LEU A 253 7.80 14.38 -30.73
CA LEU A 253 9.08 13.81 -30.31
C LEU A 253 10.23 14.77 -30.60
N LYS A 254 10.22 15.41 -31.77
CA LYS A 254 11.17 16.46 -32.17
C LYS A 254 11.15 17.62 -31.20
N THR A 255 9.96 18.13 -30.88
CA THR A 255 9.77 19.20 -29.88
C THR A 255 10.32 18.78 -28.50
N LEU A 256 9.99 17.56 -28.05
CA LEU A 256 10.46 17.04 -26.77
C LEU A 256 11.99 16.90 -26.73
N LEU A 257 12.59 16.30 -27.75
CA LEU A 257 14.04 16.07 -27.83
C LEU A 257 14.80 17.40 -27.94
N THR A 258 14.28 18.37 -28.70
CA THR A 258 14.84 19.72 -28.79
C THR A 258 14.86 20.41 -27.42
N GLU A 259 13.74 20.35 -26.69
CA GLU A 259 13.68 20.92 -25.34
C GLU A 259 14.63 20.20 -24.37
N LEU A 260 14.73 18.88 -24.44
CA LEU A 260 15.68 18.13 -23.61
C LEU A 260 17.13 18.51 -23.93
N SER A 261 17.49 18.64 -25.21
CA SER A 261 18.81 19.08 -25.64
C SER A 261 19.13 20.48 -25.11
N ARG A 262 18.20 21.44 -25.26
CA ARG A 262 18.34 22.80 -24.70
C ARG A 262 18.50 22.79 -23.18
N LEU A 263 17.71 21.99 -22.46
CA LEU A 263 17.82 21.89 -21.01
C LEU A 263 19.11 21.21 -20.55
N SER A 264 19.67 20.30 -21.33
CA SER A 264 20.91 19.61 -20.98
C SER A 264 22.11 20.55 -20.89
N THR A 265 22.09 21.67 -21.64
CA THR A 265 23.16 22.66 -21.69
C THR A 265 22.81 23.92 -20.90
N SER A 266 21.61 24.47 -21.10
CA SER A 266 21.26 25.83 -20.66
C SER A 266 20.40 25.91 -19.40
N ALA A 267 19.95 24.78 -18.82
CA ALA A 267 19.12 24.86 -17.62
C ALA A 267 19.92 25.41 -16.40
N PRO A 268 19.38 26.35 -15.61
CA PRO A 268 20.10 26.94 -14.47
C PRO A 268 20.51 25.91 -13.43
N MET A 269 19.62 24.97 -13.13
CA MET A 269 19.84 23.97 -12.08
C MET A 269 20.64 22.78 -12.63
N GLN A 270 21.78 22.45 -12.02
CA GLN A 270 22.64 21.33 -12.42
C GLN A 270 21.87 20.00 -12.52
N ARG A 271 20.98 19.74 -11.55
CA ARG A 271 20.13 18.54 -11.56
C ARG A 271 19.19 18.48 -12.77
N THR A 272 18.69 19.61 -13.25
CA THR A 272 17.85 19.68 -14.45
C THR A 272 18.67 19.36 -15.70
N ARG A 273 19.88 19.93 -15.82
CA ARG A 273 20.81 19.64 -16.91
C ARG A 273 21.15 18.15 -16.96
N PHE A 274 21.53 17.59 -15.82
CA PHE A 274 21.83 16.17 -15.68
C PHE A 274 20.64 15.29 -16.09
N ASN A 275 19.46 15.54 -15.51
CA ASN A 275 18.26 14.77 -15.82
C ASN A 275 17.91 14.86 -17.31
N ALA A 276 18.04 16.03 -17.94
CA ALA A 276 17.81 16.18 -19.37
C ALA A 276 18.81 15.36 -20.19
N ARG A 277 20.12 15.47 -19.88
CA ARG A 277 21.19 14.72 -20.55
C ARG A 277 20.95 13.21 -20.52
N VAL A 278 20.56 12.64 -19.37
CA VAL A 278 20.27 11.20 -19.27
C VAL A 278 18.89 10.81 -19.81
N THR A 279 17.92 11.73 -19.87
CA THR A 279 16.59 11.43 -20.43
C THR A 279 16.62 11.29 -21.95
N ILE A 280 17.48 12.03 -22.66
CA ILE A 280 17.64 11.94 -24.12
C ILE A 280 17.89 10.50 -24.59
N PRO A 281 18.95 9.79 -24.13
CA PRO A 281 19.19 8.41 -24.55
C PRO A 281 18.06 7.48 -24.13
N ILE A 282 17.45 7.68 -22.94
CA ILE A 282 16.34 6.85 -22.47
C ILE A 282 15.12 6.98 -23.41
N VAL A 283 14.82 8.19 -23.89
CA VAL A 283 13.74 8.43 -24.85
C VAL A 283 14.06 7.80 -26.20
N LYS A 284 15.27 8.02 -26.74
CA LYS A 284 15.71 7.43 -28.01
C LYS A 284 15.65 5.89 -27.98
N ILE A 285 16.19 5.27 -26.94
CA ILE A 285 16.09 3.81 -26.77
C ILE A 285 14.62 3.39 -26.71
N GLY A 286 13.77 4.09 -25.95
CA GLY A 286 12.34 3.80 -25.86
C GLY A 286 11.59 3.91 -27.19
N MET A 287 11.97 4.86 -28.04
CA MET A 287 11.41 5.04 -29.39
C MET A 287 11.69 3.82 -30.27
N TYR A 288 12.96 3.39 -30.37
CA TYR A 288 13.37 2.35 -31.32
C TYR A 288 13.29 0.91 -30.80
N THR A 289 12.91 0.70 -29.54
CA THR A 289 12.86 -0.66 -28.93
C THR A 289 11.51 -0.98 -28.28
N GLY A 290 10.70 0.04 -27.99
CA GLY A 290 9.49 -0.10 -27.19
C GLY A 290 9.73 -0.63 -25.76
N MET A 291 10.96 -0.61 -25.25
CA MET A 291 11.27 -1.09 -23.90
C MET A 291 10.57 -0.25 -22.81
N ARG A 292 10.32 -0.87 -21.65
CA ARG A 292 9.81 -0.13 -20.48
C ARG A 292 10.92 0.75 -19.91
N ILE A 293 10.55 1.91 -19.35
CA ILE A 293 11.54 2.85 -18.78
C ILE A 293 12.47 2.18 -17.76
N ASP A 294 11.93 1.34 -16.88
CA ASP A 294 12.74 0.65 -15.87
C ASP A 294 13.64 -0.44 -16.48
N GLU A 295 13.26 -1.03 -17.63
CA GLU A 295 14.13 -1.95 -18.37
C GLU A 295 15.33 -1.16 -18.92
N ILE A 296 15.09 -0.02 -19.58
CA ILE A 296 16.12 0.85 -20.15
C ILE A 296 17.06 1.37 -19.06
N CYS A 297 16.50 1.92 -17.97
CA CYS A 297 17.27 2.49 -16.87
C CYS A 297 18.08 1.45 -16.07
N SER A 298 17.78 0.15 -16.21
CA SER A 298 18.48 -0.91 -15.49
C SER A 298 19.51 -1.64 -16.35
N LEU A 299 19.58 -1.34 -17.65
CA LEU A 299 20.57 -1.94 -18.56
C LEU A 299 21.98 -1.73 -18.04
N GLN A 300 22.76 -2.81 -18.04
CA GLN A 300 24.20 -2.78 -17.84
C GLN A 300 24.91 -2.73 -19.19
N VAL A 301 26.16 -2.27 -19.18
CA VAL A 301 27.04 -2.30 -20.35
C VAL A 301 27.14 -3.72 -20.93
N MET A 302 27.28 -4.73 -20.07
CA MET A 302 27.34 -6.15 -20.45
C MET A 302 26.04 -6.69 -21.06
N ASP A 303 24.92 -5.98 -20.93
CA ASP A 303 23.66 -6.37 -21.56
C ASP A 303 23.59 -5.93 -23.03
N CYS A 304 24.52 -5.08 -23.48
CA CYS A 304 24.58 -4.47 -24.80
C CYS A 304 25.75 -5.04 -25.62
N ALA A 305 25.56 -6.25 -26.14
CA ALA A 305 26.55 -7.01 -26.88
C ALA A 305 25.92 -7.65 -28.12
N ASP A 306 26.73 -7.98 -29.13
CA ASP A 306 26.31 -8.73 -30.32
C ASP A 306 25.09 -8.14 -31.06
N GLY A 307 24.98 -6.80 -31.09
CA GLY A 307 23.87 -6.11 -31.74
C GLY A 307 22.51 -6.27 -31.03
N VAL A 308 22.49 -6.68 -29.76
CA VAL A 308 21.26 -6.87 -28.96
C VAL A 308 21.33 -6.20 -27.59
N LEU A 309 20.16 -5.85 -27.07
CA LEU A 309 19.90 -5.45 -25.69
C LEU A 309 19.28 -6.64 -24.93
N ASN A 310 20.00 -7.16 -23.95
CA ASN A 310 19.59 -8.32 -23.16
C ASN A 310 18.81 -7.89 -21.92
N ILE A 311 17.51 -8.13 -21.90
CA ILE A 311 16.66 -7.85 -20.75
C ILE A 311 16.62 -9.10 -19.88
N LYS A 312 17.37 -9.10 -18.78
CA LYS A 312 17.57 -10.29 -17.92
C LYS A 312 16.49 -10.49 -16.85
N ALA A 313 15.69 -9.47 -16.57
CA ALA A 313 14.71 -9.52 -15.49
C ALA A 313 13.45 -8.71 -15.80
N GLY A 314 12.33 -9.15 -15.25
CA GLY A 314 11.09 -8.37 -15.21
C GLY A 314 9.98 -9.13 -14.49
N LYS A 315 8.80 -8.49 -14.39
CA LYS A 315 7.68 -9.03 -13.59
C LYS A 315 7.08 -10.34 -14.13
N THR A 316 7.39 -10.71 -15.35
CA THR A 316 6.85 -11.88 -16.05
C THR A 316 7.97 -12.62 -16.78
N ALA A 317 7.81 -13.92 -17.01
CA ALA A 317 8.77 -14.68 -17.82
C ALA A 317 9.04 -14.04 -19.19
N SER A 318 7.98 -13.53 -19.85
CA SER A 318 8.08 -12.83 -21.15
C SER A 318 8.79 -11.47 -21.11
N ALA A 319 9.11 -10.96 -19.92
CA ALA A 319 9.94 -9.76 -19.80
C ALA A 319 11.41 -10.07 -20.10
N VAL A 320 11.87 -11.30 -19.80
CA VAL A 320 13.20 -11.78 -20.15
C VAL A 320 13.24 -12.04 -21.64
N ARG A 321 13.99 -11.22 -22.38
CA ARG A 321 14.05 -11.27 -23.84
C ARG A 321 15.28 -10.55 -24.37
N GLN A 322 15.63 -10.85 -25.60
CA GLN A 322 16.60 -10.09 -26.37
C GLN A 322 15.86 -9.14 -27.31
N VAL A 323 16.35 -7.90 -27.43
CA VAL A 323 15.81 -6.90 -28.34
C VAL A 323 16.96 -6.46 -29.25
N PRO A 324 16.88 -6.65 -30.58
CA PRO A 324 17.93 -6.16 -31.47
C PRO A 324 18.11 -4.65 -31.36
N ILE A 325 19.36 -4.19 -31.52
CA ILE A 325 19.70 -2.78 -31.59
C ILE A 325 19.32 -2.29 -32.98
N HIS A 326 18.47 -1.26 -33.02
CA HIS A 326 18.12 -0.57 -34.25
C HIS A 326 19.36 0.15 -34.83
N PRO A 327 19.55 0.23 -36.15
CA PRO A 327 20.70 0.93 -36.76
C PRO A 327 20.89 2.36 -36.21
N ASP A 328 19.82 3.16 -36.12
CA ASP A 328 19.88 4.52 -35.56
C ASP A 328 20.23 4.61 -34.07
N LEU A 329 20.30 3.48 -33.36
CA LEU A 329 20.77 3.41 -31.97
C LEU A 329 22.21 2.94 -31.84
N GLU A 330 22.84 2.35 -32.86
CA GLU A 330 24.16 1.71 -32.73
C GLU A 330 25.21 2.70 -32.19
N ASN A 331 25.35 3.86 -32.84
CA ASN A 331 26.26 4.93 -32.39
C ASN A 331 25.95 5.40 -30.96
N LEU A 332 24.67 5.56 -30.61
CA LEU A 332 24.26 6.00 -29.28
C LEU A 332 24.63 4.97 -28.20
N ILE A 333 24.44 3.68 -28.48
CA ILE A 333 24.79 2.62 -27.54
C ILE A 333 26.30 2.55 -27.35
N ASP A 334 27.09 2.70 -28.42
CA ASP A 334 28.56 2.70 -28.32
C ASP A 334 29.08 3.92 -27.55
N GLU A 335 28.51 5.12 -27.80
CA GLU A 335 28.79 6.32 -27.01
C GLU A 335 28.47 6.12 -25.52
N LEU A 336 27.31 5.52 -25.20
CA LEU A 336 26.93 5.23 -23.82
C LEU A 336 27.87 4.21 -23.18
N LYS A 337 28.35 3.21 -23.92
CA LYS A 337 29.34 2.25 -23.40
C LYS A 337 30.66 2.95 -23.08
N ALA A 338 31.10 3.88 -23.92
CA ALA A 338 32.33 4.66 -23.70
C ALA A 338 33.55 3.78 -23.36
N ASN A 339 33.73 2.67 -24.09
CA ASN A 339 34.77 1.64 -23.86
C ASN A 339 34.73 0.94 -22.49
N ARG A 340 33.68 1.15 -21.68
CA ARG A 340 33.48 0.42 -20.44
C ARG A 340 33.09 -1.02 -20.76
N THR A 341 33.42 -1.94 -19.86
CA THR A 341 33.05 -3.37 -19.94
C THR A 341 32.03 -3.78 -18.89
N SER A 342 31.76 -2.93 -17.90
CA SER A 342 30.86 -3.21 -16.77
C SER A 342 30.16 -1.96 -16.25
N GLY A 343 29.19 -2.16 -15.37
CA GLY A 343 28.39 -1.10 -14.75
C GLY A 343 27.16 -0.68 -15.56
N PRO A 344 26.40 0.31 -15.06
CA PRO A 344 25.19 0.78 -15.72
C PRO A 344 25.49 1.39 -17.10
N LEU A 345 24.67 1.05 -18.09
CA LEU A 345 24.75 1.67 -19.42
C LEU A 345 24.54 3.19 -19.31
N ILE A 346 23.56 3.61 -18.49
CA ILE A 346 23.26 5.01 -18.22
C ILE A 346 23.65 5.34 -16.78
N GLU A 347 24.69 6.15 -16.60
CA GLU A 347 25.26 6.47 -15.29
C GLU A 347 24.48 7.53 -14.52
N GLY A 348 24.72 7.57 -13.20
CA GLY A 348 24.22 8.62 -12.30
C GLY A 348 22.70 8.63 -12.08
N LEU A 349 21.99 7.61 -12.54
CA LEU A 349 20.56 7.45 -12.25
C LEU A 349 20.34 7.23 -10.76
N ALA A 350 19.75 8.21 -10.09
CA ALA A 350 19.36 8.10 -8.69
C ALA A 350 18.07 7.28 -8.55
N PRO A 351 18.10 6.08 -7.94
CA PRO A 351 16.90 5.27 -7.77
C PRO A 351 15.91 5.92 -6.81
N GLY A 352 14.62 5.58 -6.93
CA GLY A 352 13.60 6.16 -6.07
C GLY A 352 12.29 5.37 -5.98
N GLY A 353 11.39 5.86 -5.13
CA GLY A 353 10.15 5.17 -4.78
C GLY A 353 10.38 3.96 -3.86
N TYR A 354 9.30 3.28 -3.51
CA TYR A 354 9.29 2.17 -2.54
C TYR A 354 10.15 0.97 -2.97
N ASP A 355 10.28 0.78 -4.28
CA ASP A 355 11.04 -0.32 -4.88
C ASP A 355 12.44 0.12 -5.32
N ARG A 356 12.89 1.34 -4.97
CA ARG A 356 14.17 1.96 -5.40
C ARG A 356 14.46 1.73 -6.88
N ARG A 357 13.51 2.08 -7.75
CA ARG A 357 13.65 1.87 -9.20
C ARG A 357 14.48 2.99 -9.83
N ALA A 358 15.42 2.62 -10.71
CA ALA A 358 16.28 3.55 -11.44
C ALA A 358 15.46 4.55 -12.30
N GLY A 359 14.38 4.10 -12.93
CA GLY A 359 13.53 4.93 -13.79
C GLY A 359 12.56 5.87 -13.06
N TRP A 360 12.49 5.83 -11.71
CA TRP A 360 11.50 6.58 -10.94
C TRP A 360 11.63 8.10 -11.12
N ASN A 361 12.83 8.64 -10.91
CA ASN A 361 13.07 10.07 -10.99
C ASN A 361 13.02 10.57 -12.43
N ILE A 362 13.45 9.76 -13.40
CA ILE A 362 13.35 10.07 -14.83
C ILE A 362 11.88 10.12 -15.27
N SER A 363 11.04 9.17 -14.83
CA SER A 363 9.61 9.20 -15.12
C SER A 363 8.94 10.50 -14.64
N LYS A 364 9.30 10.97 -13.44
CA LYS A 364 8.82 12.24 -12.91
C LYS A 364 9.34 13.43 -13.71
N PHE A 365 10.62 13.42 -14.07
CA PHE A 365 11.22 14.48 -14.87
C PHE A 365 10.54 14.59 -16.24
N PHE A 366 10.44 13.48 -16.98
CA PHE A 366 9.72 13.38 -18.25
C PHE A 366 8.26 13.86 -18.12
N GLY A 367 7.55 13.37 -17.10
CA GLY A 367 6.17 13.76 -16.81
C GLY A 367 5.99 15.24 -16.51
N ASN A 368 6.99 15.89 -15.92
CA ASN A 368 6.98 17.34 -15.71
C ASN A 368 7.29 18.11 -16.99
N ARG A 369 8.29 17.67 -17.78
CA ARG A 369 8.68 18.35 -19.03
C ARG A 369 7.53 18.36 -20.04
N LYS A 370 6.88 17.22 -20.27
CA LYS A 370 5.72 17.14 -21.17
C LYS A 370 4.59 18.10 -20.76
N ARG A 371 4.37 18.26 -19.44
CA ARG A 371 3.34 19.16 -18.89
C ARG A 371 3.68 20.62 -19.16
N ILE A 372 4.96 20.98 -19.03
CA ILE A 372 5.46 22.33 -19.35
C ILE A 372 5.32 22.62 -20.85
N LEU A 373 5.57 21.63 -21.70
CA LEU A 373 5.37 21.71 -23.16
C LEU A 373 3.90 21.67 -23.60
N GLY A 374 2.93 21.62 -22.66
CA GLY A 374 1.51 21.61 -22.99
C GLY A 374 0.98 20.29 -23.55
N PHE A 375 1.76 19.20 -23.51
CA PHE A 375 1.30 17.91 -24.01
C PHE A 375 0.23 17.28 -23.13
N PRO A 376 -0.74 16.55 -23.73
CA PRO A 376 -1.85 15.98 -23.00
C PRO A 376 -1.41 14.98 -21.92
N PRO A 377 -2.20 14.80 -20.85
CA PRO A 377 -1.88 13.87 -19.77
C PRO A 377 -1.79 12.40 -20.23
N THR A 378 -2.44 12.06 -21.34
CA THR A 378 -2.45 10.74 -21.99
C THR A 378 -1.11 10.33 -22.59
N LEU A 379 -0.30 11.30 -23.05
CA LEU A 379 1.06 11.04 -23.51
C LEU A 379 1.97 10.84 -22.30
N VAL A 380 2.43 9.63 -22.08
CA VAL A 380 3.34 9.27 -20.98
C VAL A 380 4.56 8.58 -21.57
N PHE A 381 5.58 8.28 -20.76
CA PHE A 381 6.76 7.54 -21.27
C PHE A 381 6.36 6.23 -21.95
N HIS A 382 5.42 5.49 -21.36
CA HIS A 382 4.91 4.25 -21.94
C HIS A 382 4.19 4.44 -23.29
N SER A 383 3.80 5.66 -23.66
CA SER A 383 3.30 5.96 -25.00
C SER A 383 4.37 5.81 -26.07
N LEU A 384 5.67 5.89 -25.75
CA LEU A 384 6.75 5.60 -26.71
C LEU A 384 6.66 4.15 -27.21
N ARG A 385 6.37 3.20 -26.31
CA ARG A 385 6.13 1.80 -26.67
C ARG A 385 4.89 1.64 -27.53
N HIS A 386 3.83 2.41 -27.28
CA HIS A 386 2.65 2.41 -28.15
C HIS A 386 3.01 2.94 -29.54
N THR A 387 3.73 4.06 -29.63
CA THR A 387 4.26 4.60 -30.91
C THR A 387 5.10 3.57 -31.65
N PHE A 388 6.03 2.89 -30.97
CA PHE A 388 6.86 1.84 -31.55
C PHE A 388 6.02 0.71 -32.16
N MET A 389 5.06 0.17 -31.40
CA MET A 389 4.16 -0.88 -31.90
C MET A 389 3.31 -0.40 -33.08
N THR A 390 2.79 0.82 -33.02
CA THR A 390 1.99 1.40 -34.10
C THR A 390 2.82 1.63 -35.36
N LYS A 391 4.06 2.11 -35.27
CA LYS A 391 4.94 2.25 -36.44
C LYS A 391 5.29 0.89 -37.06
N LEU A 392 5.52 -0.15 -36.26
CA LEU A 392 5.72 -1.52 -36.76
C LEU A 392 4.46 -2.06 -37.44
N GLU A 393 3.28 -1.84 -36.85
CA GLU A 393 2.00 -2.23 -37.45
C GLU A 393 1.76 -1.53 -38.79
N GLN A 394 2.06 -0.23 -38.87
CA GLN A 394 1.99 0.56 -40.10
C GLN A 394 3.01 0.12 -41.16
N ALA A 395 4.13 -0.45 -40.73
CA ALA A 395 5.12 -1.10 -41.60
C ALA A 395 4.80 -2.57 -41.91
N GLU A 396 3.55 -2.98 -41.67
CA GLU A 396 3.01 -4.32 -41.94
C GLU A 396 3.77 -5.46 -41.24
N VAL A 397 4.39 -5.17 -40.10
CA VAL A 397 5.05 -6.19 -39.28
C VAL A 397 3.99 -7.04 -38.58
N ASN A 398 4.15 -8.36 -38.65
CA ASN A 398 3.22 -9.31 -38.04
C ASN A 398 3.07 -9.08 -36.52
N LEU A 399 1.82 -9.06 -36.02
CA LEU A 399 1.51 -8.82 -34.61
C LEU A 399 2.24 -9.76 -33.64
N LEU A 400 2.40 -11.04 -33.97
CA LEU A 400 3.13 -11.99 -33.13
C LEU A 400 4.61 -11.60 -32.98
N LEU A 401 5.22 -11.08 -34.05
CA LEU A 401 6.59 -10.58 -34.04
C LEU A 401 6.70 -9.30 -33.21
N ILE A 402 5.76 -8.37 -33.37
CA ILE A 402 5.66 -7.16 -32.54
C ILE A 402 5.55 -7.54 -31.06
N GLU A 403 4.62 -8.43 -30.70
CA GLU A 403 4.41 -8.91 -29.33
C GLU A 403 5.67 -9.53 -28.74
N ARG A 404 6.45 -10.27 -29.53
CA ARG A 404 7.74 -10.85 -29.10
C ARG A 404 8.79 -9.80 -28.83
N ILE A 405 9.01 -8.88 -29.77
CA ILE A 405 10.00 -7.79 -29.63
C ILE A 405 9.72 -7.00 -28.34
N VAL A 406 8.45 -6.65 -28.12
CA VAL A 406 8.09 -5.85 -26.97
C VAL A 406 7.97 -6.69 -25.69
N GLY A 407 7.81 -8.01 -25.75
CA GLY A 407 7.67 -8.90 -24.59
C GLY A 407 6.25 -8.95 -24.02
N HIS A 408 5.25 -9.01 -24.89
CA HIS A 408 3.87 -9.37 -24.55
C HIS A 408 3.69 -10.88 -24.60
N LYS A 409 2.81 -11.42 -23.74
CA LYS A 409 2.36 -12.80 -23.87
C LYS A 409 1.37 -12.87 -25.02
N PRO A 410 1.59 -13.73 -26.04
CA PRO A 410 0.61 -13.94 -27.09
C PRO A 410 -0.71 -14.44 -26.48
N ASN A 411 -1.84 -13.93 -26.97
CA ASN A 411 -3.16 -14.33 -26.47
C ASN A 411 -3.54 -15.77 -26.84
N ALA A 412 -2.94 -16.34 -27.89
CA ALA A 412 -3.24 -17.68 -28.37
C ALA A 412 -2.33 -18.75 -27.72
N LEU A 413 -2.96 -19.69 -27.00
CA LEU A 413 -2.31 -20.78 -26.25
C LEU A 413 -1.36 -21.65 -27.11
N ALA A 414 -1.67 -21.80 -28.41
CA ALA A 414 -0.83 -22.55 -29.36
C ALA A 414 0.55 -21.89 -29.55
N PHE A 415 0.59 -20.55 -29.63
CA PHE A 415 1.84 -19.80 -29.84
C PHE A 415 2.65 -19.60 -28.56
N SER A 416 2.04 -19.69 -27.38
CA SER A 416 2.76 -19.68 -26.10
C SER A 416 3.50 -20.99 -25.80
N THR A 417 3.15 -22.09 -26.49
CA THR A 417 3.59 -23.45 -26.15
C THR A 417 4.44 -24.12 -27.23
N TYR A 418 4.26 -23.79 -28.52
CA TYR A 418 4.85 -24.56 -29.64
C TYR A 418 5.80 -23.80 -30.58
N SER A 419 5.88 -22.47 -30.53
CA SER A 419 6.71 -21.73 -31.50
C SER A 419 8.13 -21.51 -30.97
N LYS A 420 9.15 -22.01 -31.69
CA LYS A 420 10.60 -21.89 -31.40
C LYS A 420 11.16 -20.45 -31.44
N GLY A 421 10.31 -19.43 -31.30
CA GLY A 421 10.70 -18.01 -31.36
C GLY A 421 10.81 -17.49 -32.79
N ALA A 422 10.87 -16.16 -32.92
CA ALA A 422 11.31 -15.51 -34.15
C ALA A 422 12.83 -15.37 -34.06
N THR A 423 13.54 -15.48 -35.18
CA THR A 423 15.00 -15.28 -35.16
C THR A 423 15.31 -13.83 -34.81
N LEU A 424 16.49 -13.59 -34.20
CA LEU A 424 16.97 -12.24 -33.94
C LEU A 424 17.06 -11.43 -35.24
N ASP A 425 17.42 -12.08 -36.34
CA ASP A 425 17.48 -11.45 -37.67
C ASP A 425 16.10 -10.97 -38.13
N ALA A 426 15.04 -11.78 -37.99
CA ALA A 426 13.68 -11.36 -38.33
C ALA A 426 13.21 -10.21 -37.44
N MET A 427 13.59 -10.20 -36.16
CA MET A 427 13.33 -9.07 -35.28
C MET A 427 14.11 -7.82 -35.70
N LYS A 428 15.38 -7.97 -36.11
CA LYS A 428 16.24 -6.86 -36.56
C LYS A 428 15.67 -6.25 -37.85
N GLU A 429 15.34 -7.07 -38.83
CA GLU A 429 14.70 -6.65 -40.08
C GLU A 429 13.39 -5.90 -39.81
N ALA A 430 12.55 -6.43 -38.91
CA ALA A 430 11.29 -5.79 -38.55
C ALA A 430 11.47 -4.41 -37.92
N ILE A 431 12.39 -4.27 -36.94
CA ILE A 431 12.63 -2.96 -36.32
C ILE A 431 13.27 -1.99 -37.30
N SER A 432 14.11 -2.42 -38.23
CA SER A 432 14.75 -1.57 -39.24
C SER A 432 13.79 -0.95 -40.25
N LYS A 433 12.50 -1.36 -40.26
CA LYS A 433 11.47 -0.74 -41.12
C LYS A 433 10.95 0.59 -40.59
N ILE A 434 11.25 0.96 -39.34
CA ILE A 434 10.74 2.21 -38.75
C ILE A 434 11.80 3.30 -38.79
N SER A 435 11.36 4.53 -39.02
CA SER A 435 12.18 5.73 -38.90
C SER A 435 11.38 6.85 -38.24
N TYR A 436 12.09 7.89 -37.81
CA TYR A 436 11.50 9.09 -37.20
C TYR A 436 12.06 10.32 -37.91
N ASP A 437 11.19 11.22 -38.35
CA ASP A 437 11.57 12.52 -38.91
C ASP A 437 11.76 13.55 -37.79
N ILE A 438 12.94 13.54 -37.16
CA ILE A 438 13.25 14.31 -35.93
C ILE A 438 14.49 15.20 -36.04
#